data_AF-A0A537DVT3-F1
#
_entry.id   AF-A0A537DVT3-F1
#
_cell.length_a   1.000
_cell.length_b   1.000
_cell.length_c   1.000
_cell.angle_alpha   90.00
_cell.angle_beta   90.00
_cell.angle_gamma   90.00
#
_symmetry.space_group_name_H-M   'P 1'
#
loop_
_entity.id
_entity.type
_entity.pdbx_description
1 polymer ?
#
loop_
_entity_poly.entity_id
_entity_poly.type
_entity_poly.pdbx_seq_one_letter_code
_entity_poly.pdbx_strand_id
1 'polypeptide(L)'
;MSEVKSIAQLGDLPKGLSFFDPILHHEAKEALEADGEVYVHESPEGLKNGLFIYDGYEASGTIFTKSKEVFDHFYPLKPSSYIFSEYEAAEHPKEIWNIWQLDVDKAPLNHRFKHDVSMNHNVEEIERFMTLTQPETNRKWISVALRNGEKCFVVRIANKIVGMAWMTIVDGMARSHGLYVEPQFRRMGIMRDNLQARLIYLKSRHVHTLINEISESNTASSSHASKAGEKIVGKVFLYTTGP
;
A
#
# COMPACT_ATOMS: atom_id res chain seq x y z
N MET A 1 -7.05 -16.62 -18.85
CA MET A 1 -7.13 -15.28 -18.23
C MET A 1 -8.51 -14.69 -18.46
N SER A 2 -9.09 -14.06 -17.44
CA SER A 2 -10.34 -13.31 -17.53
C SER A 2 -10.18 -11.96 -16.85
N GLU A 3 -10.77 -10.93 -17.46
CA GLU A 3 -10.96 -9.64 -16.78
C GLU A 3 -12.12 -9.76 -15.81
N VAL A 4 -11.92 -9.27 -14.59
CA VAL A 4 -12.91 -9.24 -13.52
C VAL A 4 -13.57 -7.87 -13.53
N LYS A 5 -14.90 -7.83 -13.73
CA LYS A 5 -15.68 -6.59 -13.77
C LYS A 5 -16.33 -6.24 -12.43
N SER A 6 -16.28 -7.14 -11.45
CA SER A 6 -16.83 -6.91 -10.11
C SER A 6 -16.17 -7.83 -9.08
N ILE A 7 -16.18 -7.42 -7.81
CA ILE A 7 -15.60 -8.24 -6.73
C ILE A 7 -16.31 -9.60 -6.58
N ALA A 8 -17.60 -9.69 -6.92
CA ALA A 8 -18.34 -10.95 -6.91
C ALA A 8 -17.81 -11.94 -7.96
N GLN A 9 -17.35 -11.45 -9.11
CA GLN A 9 -16.73 -12.27 -10.14
C GLN A 9 -15.32 -12.72 -9.77
N LEU A 10 -14.61 -11.96 -8.91
CA LEU A 10 -13.28 -12.34 -8.46
C LEU A 10 -13.32 -13.71 -7.76
N GLY A 11 -14.36 -13.98 -6.96
CA GLY A 11 -14.48 -15.19 -6.15
C GLY A 11 -13.27 -15.41 -5.24
N ASP A 12 -13.14 -16.59 -4.63
CA ASP A 12 -12.03 -16.85 -3.72
C ASP A 12 -10.68 -16.89 -4.45
N LEU A 13 -9.66 -16.30 -3.82
CA LEU A 13 -8.26 -16.44 -4.21
C LEU A 13 -7.58 -17.54 -3.38
N PRO A 14 -6.64 -18.30 -3.97
CA PRO A 14 -5.97 -19.37 -3.25
C PRO A 14 -5.03 -18.83 -2.18
N LYS A 15 -4.99 -19.54 -1.05
CA LYS A 15 -3.98 -19.30 -0.03
C LYS A 15 -2.59 -19.63 -0.57
N GLY A 16 -1.63 -18.79 -0.21
CA GLY A 16 -0.26 -18.82 -0.69
C GLY A 16 -0.10 -18.24 -2.10
N LEU A 17 -1.03 -17.46 -2.64
CA LEU A 17 -0.82 -16.77 -3.92
C LEU A 17 0.23 -15.66 -3.75
N SER A 18 0.16 -14.93 -2.65
CA SER A 18 0.91 -13.71 -2.34
C SER A 18 1.23 -13.63 -0.85
N PHE A 19 2.27 -12.89 -0.47
CA PHE A 19 2.44 -12.42 0.91
C PHE A 19 1.23 -11.57 1.38
N PHE A 20 0.61 -10.86 0.45
CA PHE A 20 -0.52 -9.95 0.67
C PHE A 20 -1.88 -10.65 0.57
N ASP A 21 -1.94 -11.98 0.59
CA ASP A 21 -3.20 -12.75 0.54
C ASP A 21 -4.34 -12.15 1.37
N PRO A 22 -4.13 -11.72 2.64
CA PRO A 22 -5.23 -11.20 3.45
C PRO A 22 -5.85 -9.90 2.92
N ILE A 23 -5.14 -9.13 2.10
CA ILE A 23 -5.61 -7.82 1.60
C ILE A 23 -5.96 -7.82 0.10
N LEU A 24 -5.64 -8.88 -0.67
CA LEU A 24 -5.86 -8.89 -2.12
C LEU A 24 -7.31 -8.59 -2.53
N HIS A 25 -8.28 -9.12 -1.80
CA HIS A 25 -9.69 -8.86 -2.05
C HIS A 25 -10.06 -7.39 -1.82
N HIS A 26 -9.49 -6.78 -0.77
CA HIS A 26 -9.69 -5.37 -0.47
C HIS A 26 -9.10 -4.49 -1.56
N GLU A 27 -7.86 -4.76 -1.98
CA GLU A 27 -7.18 -4.01 -3.03
C GLU A 27 -7.89 -4.13 -4.39
N ALA A 28 -8.31 -5.35 -4.77
CA ALA A 28 -9.06 -5.55 -6.01
C ALA A 28 -10.40 -4.81 -5.99
N LYS A 29 -11.09 -4.78 -4.84
CA LYS A 29 -12.34 -4.03 -4.67
C LYS A 29 -12.10 -2.52 -4.84
N GLU A 30 -11.08 -1.98 -4.18
CA GLU A 30 -10.76 -0.55 -4.29
C GLU A 30 -10.41 -0.15 -5.72
N ALA A 31 -9.59 -0.96 -6.40
CA ALA A 31 -9.24 -0.72 -7.79
C ALA A 31 -10.49 -0.66 -8.68
N LEU A 32 -11.37 -1.68 -8.62
CA LEU A 32 -12.60 -1.71 -9.42
C LEU A 32 -13.53 -0.53 -9.15
N GLU A 33 -13.63 -0.09 -7.88
CA GLU A 33 -14.46 1.06 -7.51
C GLU A 33 -13.83 2.42 -7.84
N ALA A 34 -12.52 2.46 -8.11
CA ALA A 34 -11.76 3.64 -8.51
C ALA A 34 -11.47 3.70 -10.02
N ASP A 35 -12.22 2.94 -10.82
CA ASP A 35 -12.09 2.78 -12.28
C ASP A 35 -10.78 2.11 -12.76
N GLY A 36 -10.12 1.39 -11.85
CA GLY A 36 -9.05 0.46 -12.17
C GLY A 36 -9.57 -0.85 -12.77
N GLU A 37 -8.63 -1.70 -13.15
CA GLU A 37 -8.88 -2.97 -13.82
C GLU A 37 -8.27 -4.12 -13.03
N VAL A 38 -8.96 -5.27 -13.02
CA VAL A 38 -8.49 -6.47 -12.33
C VAL A 38 -8.53 -7.66 -13.28
N TYR A 39 -7.44 -8.40 -13.34
CA TYR A 39 -7.27 -9.57 -14.20
C TYR A 39 -6.87 -10.78 -13.38
N VAL A 40 -7.45 -11.93 -13.72
CA VAL A 40 -7.13 -13.21 -13.07
C VAL A 40 -6.60 -14.18 -14.11
N HIS A 41 -5.52 -14.88 -13.73
CA HIS A 41 -5.02 -16.02 -14.47
C HIS A 41 -5.44 -17.30 -13.78
N GLU A 42 -6.01 -18.22 -14.57
CA GLU A 42 -6.41 -19.57 -14.15
C GLU A 42 -5.62 -20.58 -14.97
N SER A 43 -5.09 -21.61 -14.31
CA SER A 43 -4.43 -22.72 -14.96
C SER A 43 -5.45 -23.59 -15.73
N PRO A 44 -5.00 -24.49 -16.63
CA PRO A 44 -5.89 -25.43 -17.31
C PRO A 44 -6.75 -26.29 -16.37
N GLU A 45 -6.28 -26.52 -15.14
CA GLU A 45 -6.99 -27.26 -14.09
C GLU A 45 -8.01 -26.39 -13.33
N GLY A 46 -8.16 -25.11 -13.71
CA GLY A 46 -9.07 -24.16 -13.08
C GLY A 46 -8.54 -23.53 -11.79
N LEU A 47 -7.25 -23.67 -11.49
CA LEU A 47 -6.65 -23.06 -10.31
C LEU A 47 -6.21 -21.63 -10.64
N LYS A 48 -6.74 -20.64 -9.91
CA LYS A 48 -6.24 -19.27 -9.96
C LYS A 48 -4.79 -19.24 -9.47
N ASN A 49 -3.88 -18.71 -10.27
CA ASN A 49 -2.45 -18.65 -9.91
C ASN A 49 -1.82 -17.31 -10.27
N GLY A 50 -2.65 -16.31 -10.59
CA GLY A 50 -2.22 -14.94 -10.86
C GLY A 50 -3.35 -13.95 -10.66
N LEU A 51 -3.01 -12.80 -10.09
CA LEU A 51 -3.85 -11.61 -10.02
C LEU A 51 -3.06 -10.41 -10.52
N PHE A 52 -3.65 -9.58 -11.37
CA PHE A 52 -3.08 -8.31 -11.79
C PHE A 52 -4.09 -7.20 -11.56
N ILE A 53 -3.70 -6.22 -10.74
CA ILE A 53 -4.47 -5.02 -10.44
C ILE A 53 -3.80 -3.86 -11.16
N TYR A 54 -4.54 -3.09 -11.94
CA TYR A 54 -4.02 -2.02 -12.78
C TYR A 54 -4.82 -0.73 -12.62
N ASP A 55 -4.14 0.39 -12.40
CA ASP A 55 -4.71 1.73 -12.44
C ASP A 55 -4.28 2.44 -13.74
N GLY A 56 -5.24 2.65 -14.63
CA GLY A 56 -5.00 3.33 -15.90
C GLY A 56 -4.78 4.84 -15.78
N TYR A 57 -5.21 5.48 -14.69
CA TYR A 57 -4.95 6.89 -14.43
C TYR A 57 -3.47 7.12 -14.07
N GLU A 58 -2.92 6.26 -13.21
CA GLU A 58 -1.51 6.34 -12.78
C GLU A 58 -0.55 5.61 -13.73
N ALA A 59 -1.09 4.88 -14.71
CA ALA A 59 -0.36 3.91 -15.52
C ALA A 59 0.47 2.96 -14.63
N SER A 60 -0.13 2.45 -13.55
CA SER A 60 0.55 1.63 -12.57
C SER A 60 -0.15 0.29 -12.38
N GLY A 61 0.59 -0.74 -11.97
CA GLY A 61 -0.02 -2.02 -11.68
C GLY A 61 0.73 -2.85 -10.67
N THR A 62 0.06 -3.86 -10.12
CA THR A 62 0.63 -4.84 -9.21
C THR A 62 0.26 -6.25 -9.63
N ILE A 63 1.28 -7.08 -9.87
CA ILE A 63 1.15 -8.48 -10.24
C ILE A 63 1.43 -9.35 -9.00
N PHE A 64 0.45 -10.17 -8.64
CA PHE A 64 0.57 -11.18 -7.59
C PHE A 64 0.63 -12.56 -8.22
N THR A 65 1.81 -13.17 -8.22
CA THR A 65 2.03 -14.51 -8.74
C THR A 65 3.33 -15.11 -8.20
N LYS A 66 3.40 -16.44 -8.22
CA LYS A 66 4.64 -17.21 -8.01
C LYS A 66 5.17 -17.84 -9.29
N SER A 67 4.42 -17.71 -10.39
CA SER A 67 4.75 -18.34 -11.67
C SER A 67 5.38 -17.34 -12.61
N LYS A 68 6.54 -17.70 -13.17
CA LYS A 68 7.19 -16.94 -14.24
C LYS A 68 6.26 -16.75 -15.43
N GLU A 69 5.60 -17.81 -15.86
CA GLU A 69 4.71 -17.80 -17.04
C GLU A 69 3.59 -16.77 -16.87
N VAL A 70 3.01 -16.71 -15.67
CA VAL A 70 1.94 -15.75 -15.34
C VAL A 70 2.48 -14.33 -15.28
N PHE A 71 3.68 -14.14 -14.70
CA PHE A 71 4.34 -12.83 -14.70
C PHE A 71 4.61 -12.35 -16.13
N ASP A 72 5.25 -13.18 -16.96
CA ASP A 72 5.56 -12.87 -18.36
C ASP A 72 4.31 -12.55 -19.18
N HIS A 73 3.17 -13.14 -18.80
CA HIS A 73 1.87 -12.86 -19.43
C HIS A 73 1.29 -11.50 -19.00
N PHE A 74 1.30 -11.19 -17.70
CA PHE A 74 0.72 -9.95 -17.19
C PHE A 74 1.60 -8.73 -17.39
N TYR A 75 2.92 -8.88 -17.32
CA TYR A 75 3.88 -7.78 -17.42
C TYR A 75 3.71 -6.90 -18.68
N PRO A 76 3.52 -7.45 -19.89
CA PRO A 76 3.28 -6.66 -21.09
C PRO A 76 1.79 -6.34 -21.35
N LEU A 77 0.86 -6.79 -20.50
CA LEU A 77 -0.59 -6.74 -20.80
C LEU A 77 -1.12 -5.29 -20.89
N LYS A 78 -0.57 -4.38 -20.10
CA LYS A 78 -0.99 -2.98 -20.03
C LYS A 78 0.21 -2.04 -20.11
N PRO A 79 0.07 -0.90 -20.84
CA PRO A 79 1.10 0.12 -20.83
C PRO A 79 1.23 0.67 -19.42
N SER A 80 2.36 0.45 -18.78
CA SER A 80 2.61 0.91 -17.42
C SER A 80 3.79 1.88 -17.42
N SER A 81 3.84 2.78 -16.45
CA SER A 81 5.06 3.50 -16.06
C SER A 81 5.84 2.69 -15.02
N TYR A 82 5.12 1.94 -14.18
CA TYR A 82 5.72 1.06 -13.18
C TYR A 82 4.79 -0.09 -12.77
N ILE A 83 5.39 -1.24 -12.49
CA ILE A 83 4.70 -2.46 -12.03
C ILE A 83 5.37 -2.97 -10.77
N PHE A 84 4.59 -3.21 -9.72
CA PHE A 84 5.03 -3.95 -8.55
C PHE A 84 4.77 -5.46 -8.71
N SER A 85 5.67 -6.31 -8.23
CA SER A 85 5.43 -7.76 -8.15
C SER A 85 6.31 -8.42 -7.09
N GLU A 86 5.81 -9.47 -6.46
CA GLU A 86 6.62 -10.33 -5.57
C GLU A 86 7.49 -11.32 -6.37
N TYR A 87 7.14 -11.58 -7.63
CA TYR A 87 7.95 -12.41 -8.50
C TYR A 87 9.19 -11.64 -8.97
N GLU A 88 10.37 -12.23 -8.76
CA GLU A 88 11.62 -11.69 -9.25
C GLU A 88 11.89 -12.14 -10.69
N ALA A 89 11.67 -11.23 -11.66
CA ALA A 89 12.13 -11.38 -13.03
C ALA A 89 13.58 -10.88 -13.12
N ALA A 90 14.51 -11.76 -13.48
CA ALA A 90 15.93 -11.44 -13.57
C ALA A 90 16.26 -10.60 -14.82
N GLU A 91 15.44 -10.73 -15.85
CA GLU A 91 15.57 -10.10 -17.16
C GLU A 91 15.15 -8.62 -17.20
N HIS A 92 14.43 -8.13 -16.19
CA HIS A 92 13.94 -6.76 -16.13
C HIS A 92 14.69 -5.93 -15.08
N PRO A 93 15.11 -4.69 -15.40
CA PRO A 93 15.57 -3.75 -14.40
C PRO A 93 14.51 -3.53 -13.33
N LYS A 94 14.92 -3.55 -12.07
CA LYS A 94 14.00 -3.46 -10.94
C LYS A 94 14.64 -2.75 -9.75
N GLU A 95 13.83 -1.98 -9.04
CA GLU A 95 14.15 -1.50 -7.70
C GLU A 95 13.61 -2.50 -6.67
N ILE A 96 14.40 -2.76 -5.63
CA ILE A 96 14.00 -3.66 -4.55
C ILE A 96 13.31 -2.85 -3.44
N TRP A 97 12.13 -3.29 -3.07
CA TRP A 97 11.37 -2.79 -1.93
C TRP A 97 11.27 -3.89 -0.88
N ASN A 98 11.77 -3.61 0.32
CA ASN A 98 11.67 -4.55 1.43
C ASN A 98 10.28 -4.44 2.07
N ILE A 99 9.68 -5.58 2.36
CA ILE A 99 8.49 -5.66 3.21
C ILE A 99 8.96 -5.70 4.65
N TRP A 100 8.71 -4.60 5.35
CA TRP A 100 8.96 -4.46 6.78
C TRP A 100 7.72 -4.87 7.56
N GLN A 101 7.93 -5.51 8.71
CA GLN A 101 6.88 -5.97 9.58
C GLN A 101 7.16 -5.59 11.03
N LEU A 102 6.16 -5.03 11.69
CA LEU A 102 6.13 -4.81 13.13
C LEU A 102 5.14 -5.76 13.81
N ASP A 103 5.58 -6.33 14.94
CA ASP A 103 4.69 -6.95 15.92
C ASP A 103 4.04 -5.82 16.74
N VAL A 104 2.76 -5.56 16.47
CA VAL A 104 2.03 -4.45 17.10
C VAL A 104 1.92 -4.68 18.60
N ASP A 105 1.69 -5.91 19.05
CA ASP A 105 1.52 -6.22 20.47
C ASP A 105 2.77 -5.85 21.28
N LYS A 106 3.96 -6.10 20.71
CA LYS A 106 5.25 -5.75 21.31
C LYS A 106 5.67 -4.28 21.15
N ALA A 107 4.97 -3.51 20.31
CA ALA A 107 5.35 -2.13 20.06
C ALA A 107 5.14 -1.24 21.31
N PRO A 108 6.15 -0.43 21.71
CA PRO A 108 6.04 0.46 22.86
C PRO A 108 5.08 1.63 22.59
N LEU A 109 4.27 1.98 23.59
CA LEU A 109 3.29 3.08 23.54
C LEU A 109 3.64 4.26 24.47
N ASN A 110 4.84 4.29 25.03
CA ASN A 110 5.29 5.34 25.96
C ASN A 110 5.77 6.62 25.23
N HIS A 111 5.08 7.01 24.16
CA HIS A 111 5.44 8.16 23.34
C HIS A 111 4.71 9.43 23.78
N ARG A 112 5.48 10.51 23.91
CA ARG A 112 4.95 11.85 24.13
C ARG A 112 4.83 12.57 22.79
N PHE A 113 3.58 12.80 22.36
CA PHE A 113 3.26 13.54 21.14
C PHE A 113 3.76 14.99 21.20
N LYS A 114 4.31 15.47 20.08
CA LYS A 114 4.73 16.87 19.89
C LYS A 114 3.78 17.61 18.96
N HIS A 115 3.11 16.90 18.08
CA HIS A 115 2.19 17.43 17.09
C HIS A 115 0.82 16.77 17.24
N ASP A 116 -0.21 17.50 16.81
CA ASP A 116 -1.57 16.96 16.73
C ASP A 116 -1.68 15.98 15.56
N VAL A 117 -2.13 14.77 15.85
CA VAL A 117 -2.38 13.71 14.86
C VAL A 117 -3.84 13.31 14.96
N SER A 118 -4.56 13.37 13.85
CA SER A 118 -5.99 13.05 13.83
C SER A 118 -6.39 12.24 12.60
N MET A 119 -7.49 11.50 12.75
CA MET A 119 -8.22 10.87 11.62
C MET A 119 -9.52 11.62 11.31
N ASN A 120 -9.78 12.75 11.97
CA ASN A 120 -10.95 13.57 11.71
C ASN A 120 -10.59 14.66 10.70
N HIS A 121 -11.11 14.55 9.49
CA HIS A 121 -10.80 15.45 8.39
C HIS A 121 -11.97 15.50 7.40
N ASN A 122 -12.07 16.61 6.68
CA ASN A 122 -12.93 16.71 5.51
C ASN A 122 -12.23 16.01 4.33
N VAL A 123 -12.95 15.15 3.61
CA VAL A 123 -12.46 14.47 2.39
C VAL A 123 -11.88 15.47 1.38
N GLU A 124 -12.58 16.58 1.15
CA GLU A 124 -12.13 17.65 0.23
C GLU A 124 -10.78 18.26 0.65
N GLU A 125 -10.48 18.27 1.95
CA GLU A 125 -9.20 18.77 2.44
C GLU A 125 -8.06 17.80 2.15
N ILE A 126 -8.30 16.49 2.33
CA ILE A 126 -7.35 15.45 1.91
C ILE A 126 -7.13 15.49 0.41
N GLU A 127 -8.21 15.58 -0.38
CA GLU A 127 -8.11 15.64 -1.84
C GLU A 127 -7.27 16.84 -2.31
N ARG A 128 -7.47 18.02 -1.70
CA ARG A 128 -6.63 19.19 -1.98
C ARG A 128 -5.18 18.96 -1.59
N PHE A 129 -4.92 18.38 -0.43
CA PHE A 129 -3.55 18.09 0.03
C PHE A 129 -2.85 17.07 -0.89
N MET A 130 -3.53 15.98 -1.25
CA MET A 130 -3.03 14.97 -2.18
C MET A 130 -2.78 15.56 -3.57
N THR A 131 -3.70 16.37 -4.09
CA THR A 131 -3.49 17.07 -5.37
C THR A 131 -2.23 17.91 -5.38
N LEU A 132 -1.89 18.57 -4.27
CA LEU A 132 -0.70 19.42 -4.16
C LEU A 132 0.60 18.63 -3.96
N THR A 133 0.53 17.46 -3.33
CA THR A 133 1.72 16.73 -2.86
C THR A 133 2.02 15.45 -3.65
N GLN A 134 1.00 14.85 -4.25
CA GLN A 134 1.01 13.60 -5.02
C GLN A 134 0.03 13.75 -6.22
N PRO A 135 0.33 14.66 -7.18
CA PRO A 135 -0.61 15.01 -8.25
C PRO A 135 -0.93 13.85 -9.20
N GLU A 136 -0.05 12.86 -9.28
CA GLU A 136 -0.22 11.66 -10.10
C GLU A 136 -1.22 10.67 -9.50
N THR A 137 -1.59 10.80 -8.22
CA THR A 137 -2.53 9.87 -7.58
C THR A 137 -3.92 9.98 -8.17
N ASN A 138 -4.56 8.85 -8.43
CA ASN A 138 -5.95 8.77 -8.85
C ASN A 138 -6.86 9.41 -7.79
N ARG A 139 -7.46 10.56 -8.11
CA ARG A 139 -8.28 11.31 -7.15
C ARG A 139 -9.52 10.56 -6.70
N LYS A 140 -10.08 9.69 -7.55
CA LYS A 140 -11.26 8.90 -7.20
C LYS A 140 -10.95 7.92 -6.08
N TRP A 141 -9.73 7.37 -6.09
CA TRP A 141 -9.26 6.43 -5.07
C TRP A 141 -9.39 7.01 -3.66
N ILE A 142 -9.14 8.31 -3.43
CA ILE A 142 -9.22 8.92 -2.08
C ILE A 142 -10.61 8.72 -1.45
N SER A 143 -11.67 8.99 -2.22
CA SER A 143 -13.05 8.82 -1.76
C SER A 143 -13.43 7.34 -1.58
N VAL A 144 -12.93 6.47 -2.47
CA VAL A 144 -13.14 5.01 -2.45
C VAL A 144 -12.47 4.39 -1.24
N ALA A 145 -11.21 4.70 -1.01
CA ALA A 145 -10.40 4.30 0.13
C ALA A 145 -11.11 4.59 1.45
N LEU A 146 -11.49 5.85 1.67
CA LEU A 146 -12.16 6.26 2.90
C LEU A 146 -13.51 5.54 3.10
N ARG A 147 -14.28 5.36 2.02
CA ARG A 147 -15.55 4.60 2.04
C ARG A 147 -15.33 3.12 2.36
N ASN A 148 -14.26 2.53 1.84
CA ASN A 148 -13.89 1.13 2.06
C ASN A 148 -13.18 0.89 3.39
N GLY A 149 -13.01 1.93 4.21
CA GLY A 149 -12.55 1.79 5.58
C GLY A 149 -11.04 1.95 5.74
N GLU A 150 -10.34 2.49 4.75
CA GLU A 150 -8.98 3.01 4.92
C GLU A 150 -8.93 4.05 6.04
N LYS A 151 -7.76 4.18 6.66
CA LYS A 151 -7.52 5.15 7.72
C LYS A 151 -6.47 6.13 7.28
N CYS A 152 -6.84 7.40 7.20
CA CYS A 152 -5.90 8.49 6.91
C CYS A 152 -5.56 9.25 8.19
N PHE A 153 -4.28 9.25 8.56
CA PHE A 153 -3.77 9.96 9.72
C PHE A 153 -3.08 11.23 9.25
N VAL A 154 -3.63 12.39 9.60
CA VAL A 154 -3.07 13.69 9.23
C VAL A 154 -2.38 14.32 10.43
N VAL A 155 -1.27 15.02 10.17
CA VAL A 155 -0.56 15.83 11.16
C VAL A 155 -0.70 17.30 10.80
N ARG A 156 -1.04 18.14 11.78
CA ARG A 156 -1.28 19.56 11.57
C ARG A 156 -0.28 20.46 12.26
N ILE A 157 0.10 21.53 11.57
CA ILE A 157 0.82 22.67 12.13
C ILE A 157 0.13 23.95 11.63
N ALA A 158 -0.21 24.85 12.56
CA ALA A 158 -0.95 26.10 12.26
C ALA A 158 -2.20 25.85 11.39
N ASN A 159 -3.00 24.84 11.77
CA ASN A 159 -4.22 24.38 11.08
C ASN A 159 -4.07 23.88 9.65
N LYS A 160 -2.84 23.67 9.14
CA LYS A 160 -2.59 23.07 7.82
C LYS A 160 -2.13 21.63 7.96
N ILE A 161 -2.58 20.76 7.05
CA ILE A 161 -2.01 19.40 6.91
C ILE A 161 -0.56 19.57 6.44
N VAL A 162 0.38 18.98 7.18
CA VAL A 162 1.83 19.01 6.84
C VAL A 162 2.43 17.62 6.69
N GLY A 163 1.66 16.60 7.06
CA GLY A 163 2.03 15.21 6.91
C GLY A 163 0.82 14.31 6.97
N MET A 164 0.94 13.14 6.34
CA MET A 164 -0.14 12.19 6.16
C MET A 164 0.40 10.77 6.08
N ALA A 165 -0.39 9.79 6.52
CA ALA A 165 -0.14 8.38 6.27
C ALA A 165 -1.47 7.64 6.15
N TRP A 166 -1.57 6.75 5.17
CA TRP A 166 -2.70 5.88 4.94
C TRP A 166 -2.47 4.50 5.55
N MET A 167 -3.56 3.79 5.83
CA MET A 167 -3.51 2.48 6.45
C MET A 167 -4.74 1.64 6.14
N THR A 168 -4.50 0.51 5.48
CA THR A 168 -5.46 -0.57 5.26
C THR A 168 -5.49 -1.47 6.49
N ILE A 169 -6.66 -1.98 6.89
CA ILE A 169 -6.78 -2.99 7.95
C ILE A 169 -7.73 -4.09 7.49
N VAL A 170 -7.21 -5.32 7.38
CA VAL A 170 -7.99 -6.51 7.03
C VAL A 170 -7.53 -7.69 7.89
N ASP A 171 -8.47 -8.45 8.45
CA ASP A 171 -8.23 -9.70 9.16
C ASP A 171 -7.09 -9.68 10.20
N GLY A 172 -7.02 -8.61 11.01
CA GLY A 172 -6.02 -8.48 12.07
C GLY A 172 -4.61 -8.12 11.57
N MET A 173 -4.45 -7.80 10.29
CA MET A 173 -3.26 -7.24 9.67
C MET A 173 -3.52 -5.81 9.19
N ALA A 174 -2.53 -4.93 9.34
CA ALA A 174 -2.54 -3.59 8.78
C ALA A 174 -1.43 -3.42 7.75
N ARG A 175 -1.72 -2.73 6.65
CA ARG A 175 -0.73 -2.27 5.67
C ARG A 175 -0.65 -0.75 5.72
N SER A 176 0.55 -0.22 5.94
CA SER A 176 0.83 1.21 5.93
C SER A 176 1.31 1.66 4.57
N HIS A 177 0.64 2.63 3.96
CA HIS A 177 0.96 3.15 2.63
C HIS A 177 0.74 4.67 2.55
N GLY A 178 1.07 5.28 1.40
CA GLY A 178 0.79 6.70 1.12
C GLY A 178 1.37 7.70 2.13
N LEU A 179 2.59 7.45 2.61
CA LEU A 179 3.24 8.24 3.66
C LEU A 179 3.93 9.48 3.09
N TYR A 180 3.58 10.66 3.62
CA TYR A 180 4.13 11.93 3.18
C TYR A 180 4.37 12.90 4.34
N VAL A 181 5.46 13.68 4.26
CA VAL A 181 5.71 14.86 5.10
C VAL A 181 6.29 15.96 4.21
N GLU A 182 5.70 17.13 4.29
CA GLU A 182 6.18 18.33 3.60
C GLU A 182 7.66 18.57 3.92
N PRO A 183 8.52 18.86 2.90
CA PRO A 183 9.96 18.96 3.09
C PRO A 183 10.42 19.86 4.24
N GLN A 184 9.79 21.04 4.39
CA GLN A 184 10.13 22.00 5.44
C GLN A 184 9.83 21.54 6.87
N PHE A 185 8.94 20.55 7.04
CA PHE A 185 8.56 20.01 8.35
C PHE A 185 9.23 18.65 8.66
N ARG A 186 10.10 18.16 7.76
CA ARG A 186 10.89 16.94 8.00
C ARG A 186 11.86 17.14 9.15
N ARG A 187 12.22 16.03 9.81
CA ARG A 187 13.09 15.98 11.02
C ARG A 187 12.51 16.65 12.27
N MET A 188 11.26 17.10 12.26
CA MET A 188 10.58 17.62 13.45
C MET A 188 9.97 16.52 14.34
N GLY A 189 9.93 15.27 13.87
CA GLY A 189 9.33 14.14 14.58
C GLY A 189 7.89 13.81 14.16
N ILE A 190 7.35 14.49 13.14
CA ILE A 190 6.00 14.27 12.58
C ILE A 190 5.75 12.79 12.29
N MET A 191 6.68 12.11 11.61
CA MET A 191 6.47 10.70 11.27
C MET A 191 6.46 9.77 12.48
N ARG A 192 7.21 10.13 13.53
CA ARG A 192 7.21 9.37 14.79
C ARG A 192 5.88 9.53 15.51
N ASP A 193 5.35 10.76 15.57
CA ASP A 193 4.02 11.01 16.14
C ASP A 193 2.94 10.28 15.33
N ASN A 194 3.00 10.33 14.00
CA ASN A 194 2.05 9.64 13.13
C ASN A 194 2.10 8.11 13.32
N LEU A 195 3.29 7.49 13.31
CA LEU A 195 3.44 6.06 13.59
C LEU A 195 2.86 5.68 14.96
N GLN A 196 3.14 6.46 16.00
CA GLN A 196 2.65 6.18 17.35
C GLN A 196 1.13 6.29 17.46
N ALA A 197 0.51 7.27 16.79
CA ALA A 197 -0.95 7.35 16.70
C ALA A 197 -1.55 6.11 16.01
N ARG A 198 -0.92 5.65 14.91
CA ARG A 198 -1.33 4.42 14.21
C ARG A 198 -1.22 3.19 15.09
N LEU A 199 -0.12 3.02 15.84
CA LEU A 199 0.05 1.88 16.74
C LEU A 199 -0.98 1.85 17.88
N ILE A 200 -1.31 3.01 18.46
CA ILE A 200 -2.40 3.11 19.45
C ILE A 200 -3.73 2.66 18.82
N TYR A 201 -4.03 3.16 17.61
CA TYR A 201 -5.24 2.77 16.89
C TYR A 201 -5.28 1.25 16.62
N LEU A 202 -4.21 0.69 16.06
CA LEU A 202 -4.12 -0.74 15.77
C LEU A 202 -4.32 -1.61 17.01
N LYS A 203 -3.70 -1.27 18.15
CA LYS A 203 -3.92 -1.98 19.41
C LYS A 203 -5.37 -1.95 19.87
N SER A 204 -6.03 -0.79 19.75
CA SER A 204 -7.47 -0.65 20.08
C SER A 204 -8.39 -1.43 19.14
N ARG A 205 -7.86 -1.91 18.00
CA ARG A 205 -8.58 -2.70 17.00
C ARG A 205 -8.18 -4.18 16.99
N HIS A 206 -7.37 -4.62 17.96
CA HIS A 206 -6.84 -6.00 18.01
C HIS A 206 -6.12 -6.40 16.71
N VAL A 207 -5.40 -5.45 16.11
CA VAL A 207 -4.50 -5.74 14.99
C VAL A 207 -3.14 -6.11 15.55
N HIS A 208 -2.57 -7.21 15.06
CA HIS A 208 -1.36 -7.81 15.61
C HIS A 208 -0.12 -7.53 14.74
N THR A 209 -0.33 -7.30 13.46
CA THR A 209 0.73 -7.15 12.47
C THR A 209 0.57 -5.85 11.71
N LEU A 210 1.64 -5.06 11.60
CA LEU A 210 1.72 -3.92 10.70
C LEU A 210 2.81 -4.20 9.66
N ILE A 211 2.48 -4.06 8.38
CA ILE A 211 3.43 -4.17 7.27
C ILE A 211 3.53 -2.85 6.49
N ASN A 212 4.65 -2.67 5.81
CA ASN A 212 4.94 -1.53 4.93
C ASN A 212 6.07 -1.88 3.97
N GLU A 213 6.00 -1.31 2.79
CA GLU A 213 6.99 -1.48 1.74
C GLU A 213 7.90 -0.26 1.72
N ILE A 214 9.20 -0.49 1.83
CA ILE A 214 10.20 0.57 1.78
C ILE A 214 11.28 0.19 0.78
N SER A 215 11.47 1.03 -0.23
CA SER A 215 12.61 0.95 -1.14
C SER A 215 13.94 0.85 -0.38
N GLU A 216 14.83 -0.03 -0.83
CA GLU A 216 16.22 -0.13 -0.33
C GLU A 216 16.99 1.19 -0.47
N SER A 217 16.63 2.03 -1.44
CA SER A 217 17.26 3.34 -1.62
C SER A 217 16.78 4.38 -0.58
N ASN A 218 15.62 4.16 0.05
CA ASN A 218 15.03 5.06 1.04
C ASN A 218 15.58 4.78 2.45
N THR A 219 16.85 5.14 2.66
CA THR A 219 17.58 4.95 3.92
C THR A 219 16.92 5.66 5.11
N ALA A 220 16.26 6.81 4.89
CA ALA A 220 15.59 7.55 5.94
C ALA A 220 14.39 6.78 6.52
N SER A 221 13.55 6.22 5.64
CA SER A 221 12.39 5.44 6.05
C SER A 221 12.81 4.09 6.62
N SER A 222 13.80 3.43 6.01
CA SER A 222 14.36 2.17 6.52
C SER A 222 14.99 2.33 7.91
N SER A 223 15.70 3.44 8.17
CA SER A 223 16.23 3.76 9.50
C SER A 223 15.11 4.00 10.51
N HIS A 224 14.00 4.61 10.08
CA HIS A 224 12.84 4.85 10.95
C HIS A 224 12.15 3.52 11.33
N ALA A 225 11.87 2.66 10.34
CA ALA A 225 11.30 1.32 10.51
C ALA A 225 12.15 0.47 11.46
N SER A 226 13.46 0.38 11.21
CA SER A 226 14.37 -0.38 12.07
C SER A 226 14.38 0.13 13.52
N LYS A 227 14.36 1.46 13.73
CA LYS A 227 14.26 2.05 15.08
C LYS A 227 12.92 1.80 15.77
N ALA A 228 11.85 1.61 14.99
CA ALA A 228 10.55 1.20 15.52
C ALA A 228 10.50 -0.28 15.91
N GLY A 229 11.53 -1.07 15.57
CA GLY A 229 11.61 -2.50 15.84
C GLY A 229 11.06 -3.37 14.70
N GLU A 230 10.80 -2.77 13.54
CA GLU A 230 10.38 -3.50 12.35
C GLU A 230 11.51 -4.41 11.84
N LYS A 231 11.12 -5.53 11.24
CA LYS A 231 12.02 -6.51 10.61
C LYS A 231 11.62 -6.73 9.16
N ILE A 232 12.60 -6.96 8.29
CA ILE A 232 12.36 -7.34 6.91
C ILE A 232 11.88 -8.79 6.87
N VAL A 233 10.73 -9.04 6.24
CA VAL A 233 10.10 -10.37 6.13
C VAL A 233 9.89 -10.83 4.69
N GLY A 234 10.06 -9.94 3.72
CA GLY A 234 9.87 -10.24 2.30
C GLY A 234 10.34 -9.10 1.42
N LYS A 235 10.10 -9.24 0.11
CA LYS A 235 10.48 -8.27 -0.91
C LYS A 235 9.38 -8.13 -1.95
N VAL A 236 9.26 -6.93 -2.50
CA VAL A 236 8.51 -6.61 -3.71
C VAL A 236 9.49 -5.93 -4.67
N PHE A 237 9.34 -6.18 -5.96
CA PHE A 237 10.16 -5.61 -7.01
C PHE A 237 9.33 -4.59 -7.77
N LEU A 238 9.88 -3.39 -7.90
CA LEU A 238 9.31 -2.32 -8.72
C LEU A 238 10.02 -2.32 -10.07
N TYR A 239 9.31 -2.72 -11.10
CA TYR A 239 9.76 -2.68 -12.48
C TYR A 239 9.34 -1.36 -13.10
N THR A 240 10.29 -0.62 -13.66
CA THR A 240 9.98 0.53 -14.50
C THR A 240 9.97 0.08 -15.95
N THR A 241 8.81 0.10 -16.55
CA THR A 241 8.66 0.01 -18.00
C THR A 241 9.08 1.38 -18.54
N GLY A 242 10.25 1.43 -19.18
CA GLY A 242 10.77 2.67 -19.77
C GLY A 242 9.78 3.29 -20.77
N PRO A 243 10.00 4.55 -21.18
CA PRO A 243 9.19 5.17 -22.23
C PRO A 243 9.21 4.37 -23.55
#